data_AF-A0A8T7JP25-F1
#
_entry.id   AF-A0A8T7JP25-F1
#
_cell.length_a   1.000
_cell.length_b   1.000
_cell.length_c   1.000
_cell.angle_alpha   90.00
_cell.angle_beta   90.00
_cell.angle_gamma   90.00
#
_symmetry.space_group_name_H-M   'P 1'
#
loop_
_entity.id
_entity.type
_entity.pdbx_description
1 polymer ?
#
loop_
_entity_poly.entity_id
_entity_poly.type
_entity_poly.pdbx_seq_one_letter_code
_entity_poly.pdbx_strand_id
1 'polypeptide(L)'
;MLGFPYALLIALLASFAIPSSANDLECVNLFADIRQQEPYLDEELKDLQALCEQDVKRNKVAYWRCVNSRMQQGAMSFERFILSDQVCHDQGSVAVTP
;
A
#
# COMPACT_ATOMS: atom_id res chain seq x y z
N MET A 1 -52.48 -3.64 12.73
CA MET A 1 -51.52 -4.73 12.50
C MET A 1 -50.48 -4.21 11.50
N LEU A 2 -49.38 -3.65 12.00
CA LEU A 2 -48.33 -3.05 11.18
C LEU A 2 -47.30 -4.12 10.80
N GLY A 3 -47.45 -4.66 9.59
CA GLY A 3 -46.53 -5.63 9.02
C GLY A 3 -45.39 -4.95 8.26
N PHE A 4 -44.17 -5.23 8.69
CA PHE A 4 -42.93 -5.23 7.90
C PHE A 4 -42.50 -3.92 7.20
N PRO A 5 -41.58 -3.16 7.84
CA PRO A 5 -40.51 -2.54 7.06
C PRO A 5 -39.12 -2.71 7.70
N TYR A 6 -38.89 -3.74 8.53
CA TYR A 6 -37.56 -3.96 9.15
C TYR A 6 -36.66 -4.91 8.36
N ALA A 7 -37.21 -5.72 7.45
CA ALA A 7 -36.43 -6.70 6.69
C ALA A 7 -35.57 -6.06 5.59
N LEU A 8 -35.92 -4.85 5.12
CA LEU A 8 -35.20 -4.16 4.04
C LEU A 8 -33.97 -3.38 4.53
N LEU A 9 -33.92 -3.02 5.82
CA LEU A 9 -32.80 -2.27 6.41
C LEU A 9 -31.59 -3.15 6.73
N ILE A 10 -31.78 -4.46 6.95
CA ILE A 10 -30.69 -5.37 7.32
C ILE A 10 -29.86 -5.79 6.08
N ALA A 11 -30.45 -5.76 4.88
CA ALA A 11 -29.74 -6.09 3.64
C ALA A 11 -28.74 -5.00 3.18
N LEU A 12 -28.89 -3.76 3.64
CA LEU A 12 -28.00 -2.63 3.29
C LEU A 12 -26.72 -2.57 4.16
N LEU A 13 -26.70 -3.23 5.32
CA LEU A 13 -25.54 -3.22 6.23
C LEU A 13 -24.55 -4.35 5.96
N ALA A 14 -24.89 -5.31 5.09
CA ALA A 14 -24.03 -6.44 4.76
C ALA A 14 -23.03 -6.18 3.61
N SER A 15 -23.06 -4.98 3.00
CA SER A 15 -22.26 -4.68 1.80
C SER A 15 -20.83 -4.18 2.07
N PHE A 16 -20.42 -4.04 3.33
CA PHE A 16 -19.11 -3.44 3.68
C PHE A 16 -18.07 -4.44 4.15
N ALA A 17 -18.30 -5.75 3.99
CA ALA A 17 -17.23 -6.72 4.12
C ALA A 17 -16.45 -6.76 2.79
N ILE A 18 -15.63 -5.74 2.54
CA ILE A 18 -14.54 -5.85 1.56
C ILE A 18 -13.43 -6.64 2.29
N PRO A 19 -13.16 -7.91 1.95
CA PRO A 19 -11.89 -8.51 2.34
C PRO A 19 -10.79 -7.79 1.54
N SER A 20 -10.22 -6.74 2.13
CA SER A 20 -8.97 -6.13 1.66
C SER A 20 -7.82 -7.06 2.03
N SER A 21 -7.68 -8.12 1.26
CA SER A 21 -6.55 -9.04 1.39
C SER A 21 -6.21 -9.59 0.00
N ALA A 22 -5.50 -8.77 -0.77
CA ALA A 22 -4.66 -9.26 -1.86
C ALA A 22 -3.24 -8.74 -1.59
N ASN A 23 -2.38 -9.69 -1.29
CA ASN A 23 -1.04 -9.54 -0.71
C ASN A 23 0.05 -9.29 -1.77
N ASP A 24 -0.29 -8.80 -2.97
CA ASP A 24 0.71 -8.64 -4.04
C ASP A 24 1.42 -7.29 -3.94
N LEU A 25 2.17 -7.11 -2.86
CA LEU A 25 3.24 -6.12 -2.87
C LEU A 25 4.40 -6.71 -3.69
N GLU A 26 4.36 -6.49 -5.00
CA GLU A 26 5.45 -6.85 -5.89
C GLU A 26 6.47 -5.71 -5.96
N CYS A 27 7.51 -5.79 -5.12
CA CYS A 27 8.61 -4.81 -5.11
C CYS A 27 9.17 -4.57 -6.52
N VAL A 28 9.26 -5.61 -7.34
CA VAL A 28 9.73 -5.54 -8.74
C VAL A 28 8.94 -4.48 -9.53
N ASN A 29 7.61 -4.49 -9.44
CA ASN A 29 6.77 -3.56 -10.20
C ASN A 29 6.91 -2.13 -9.68
N LEU A 30 6.96 -1.96 -8.34
CA LEU A 30 7.12 -0.65 -7.72
C LEU A 30 8.37 0.08 -8.20
N PHE A 31 9.48 -0.63 -8.39
CA PHE A 31 10.76 -0.04 -8.80
C PHE A 31 11.04 -0.14 -10.31
N ALA A 32 10.33 -0.97 -11.06
CA ALA A 32 10.49 -1.06 -12.52
C ALA A 32 10.06 0.25 -13.21
N ASP A 33 8.92 0.79 -12.81
CA ASP A 33 8.36 2.01 -13.40
C ASP A 33 9.25 3.24 -13.12
N ILE A 34 9.82 3.31 -11.91
CA ILE A 34 10.75 4.38 -11.53
C ILE A 34 12.04 4.26 -12.35
N ARG A 35 12.62 3.06 -12.48
CA ARG A 35 13.82 2.84 -13.30
C ARG A 35 13.62 3.16 -14.77
N GLN A 36 12.44 2.90 -15.30
CA GLN A 36 12.12 3.23 -16.69
C GLN A 36 12.12 4.75 -16.91
N GLN A 37 11.66 5.52 -15.93
CA GLN A 37 11.62 6.99 -16.00
C GLN A 37 12.96 7.64 -15.63
N GLU A 38 13.69 7.05 -14.67
CA GLU A 38 14.90 7.61 -14.07
C GLU A 38 16.03 6.57 -14.02
N PRO A 39 16.60 6.19 -15.18
CA PRO A 39 17.59 5.11 -15.26
C PRO A 39 18.92 5.45 -14.57
N TYR A 40 19.18 6.74 -14.32
CA TYR A 40 20.38 7.19 -13.60
C TYR A 40 20.38 6.81 -12.11
N LEU A 41 19.24 6.33 -11.58
CA LEU A 41 19.08 5.87 -10.20
C LEU A 41 19.05 4.34 -10.08
N ASP A 42 19.45 3.60 -11.12
CA ASP A 42 19.32 2.13 -11.12
C ASP A 42 20.06 1.44 -9.96
N GLU A 43 21.23 1.95 -9.54
CA GLU A 43 21.94 1.40 -8.38
C GLU A 43 21.17 1.63 -7.08
N GLU A 44 20.74 2.86 -6.83
CA GLU A 44 19.98 3.21 -5.62
C GLU A 44 18.63 2.48 -5.55
N LEU A 45 17.96 2.34 -6.69
CA LEU A 45 16.68 1.63 -6.78
C LEU A 45 16.84 0.12 -6.60
N LYS A 46 17.99 -0.47 -6.98
CA LYS A 46 18.29 -1.89 -6.71
C LYS A 46 18.44 -2.15 -5.21
N ASP A 47 19.16 -1.29 -4.50
CA ASP A 47 19.33 -1.42 -3.04
C ASP A 47 17.99 -1.28 -2.31
N LEU A 48 17.17 -0.30 -2.71
CA LEU A 48 15.82 -0.12 -2.17
C LEU A 48 14.90 -1.30 -2.50
N GLN A 49 14.98 -1.86 -3.71
CA GLN A 49 14.24 -3.07 -4.07
C GLN A 49 14.65 -4.26 -3.19
N ALA A 50 15.95 -4.47 -2.97
CA ALA A 50 16.43 -5.54 -2.11
C ALA A 50 15.92 -5.39 -0.66
N LEU A 51 15.87 -4.15 -0.15
CA LEU A 51 15.29 -3.85 1.17
C LEU A 51 13.80 -4.19 1.20
N CYS A 52 13.03 -3.79 0.19
CA CYS A 52 11.61 -4.12 0.06
C CYS A 52 11.38 -5.65 0.07
N GLU A 53 12.14 -6.39 -0.73
CA GLU A 53 12.03 -7.86 -0.78
C GLU A 53 12.38 -8.51 0.56
N GLN A 54 13.38 -7.98 1.26
CA GLN A 54 13.74 -8.45 2.60
C GLN A 54 12.62 -8.19 3.61
N ASP A 55 12.01 -7.01 3.58
CA ASP A 55 10.92 -6.65 4.49
C ASP A 55 9.65 -7.46 4.21
N VAL A 56 9.36 -7.74 2.94
CA VAL A 56 8.29 -8.69 2.53
C VAL A 56 8.55 -10.07 3.12
N LYS A 57 9.77 -10.61 2.98
CA LYS A 57 10.15 -11.91 3.56
C LYS A 57 10.03 -11.93 5.10
N ARG A 58 10.17 -10.76 5.75
CA ARG A 58 10.05 -10.59 7.21
C ARG A 58 8.63 -10.20 7.67
N ASN A 59 7.64 -10.18 6.77
CA ASN A 59 6.28 -9.69 7.01
C ASN A 59 6.19 -8.23 7.49
N LYS A 60 7.21 -7.41 7.22
CA LYS A 60 7.26 -5.97 7.55
C LYS A 60 6.77 -5.10 6.37
N VAL A 61 5.58 -5.38 5.88
CA VAL A 61 5.08 -4.83 4.60
C VAL A 61 4.27 -3.53 4.72
N ALA A 62 3.97 -3.05 5.94
CA ALA A 62 3.10 -1.90 6.16
C ALA A 62 3.61 -0.61 5.47
N TYR A 63 4.90 -0.31 5.65
CA TYR A 63 5.57 0.82 5.01
C TYR A 63 5.46 0.73 3.47
N TRP A 64 5.87 -0.40 2.91
CA TRP A 64 5.90 -0.60 1.47
C TRP A 64 4.50 -0.62 0.82
N ARG A 65 3.47 -1.10 1.52
CA ARG A 65 2.07 -0.97 1.08
C ARG A 65 1.61 0.48 1.04
N CYS A 66 1.97 1.28 2.05
CA CYS A 66 1.67 2.70 2.05
C CYS A 66 2.35 3.40 0.85
N VAL A 67 3.64 3.13 0.62
CA VAL A 67 4.38 3.68 -0.52
C VAL A 67 3.69 3.30 -1.83
N ASN A 68 3.41 2.01 -2.05
CA ASN A 68 2.75 1.54 -3.27
C ASN A 68 1.39 2.22 -3.49
N SER A 69 0.56 2.34 -2.44
CA SER A 69 -0.74 3.02 -2.53
C SER A 69 -0.62 4.49 -2.93
N ARG A 70 0.38 5.22 -2.41
CA ARG A 70 0.62 6.64 -2.75
C ARG A 70 1.21 6.81 -4.16
N MET A 71 2.02 5.86 -4.59
CA MET A 71 2.61 5.83 -5.92
C MET A 71 1.55 5.59 -7.00
N GLN A 72 0.52 4.79 -6.72
CA GLN A 72 -0.63 4.59 -7.63
C GLN A 72 -1.51 5.84 -7.84
N GLN A 73 -1.37 6.88 -7.01
CA GLN A 73 -2.17 8.11 -7.09
C GLN A 73 -1.58 9.16 -8.06
N GLY A 74 -0.54 8.82 -8.83
CA GLY A 74 0.06 9.74 -9.78
C GLY A 74 1.18 9.11 -10.59
N ALA A 75 2.01 9.96 -11.22
CA ALA A 75 3.18 9.49 -11.95
C ALA A 75 4.21 8.86 -10.98
N MET A 76 4.71 7.68 -11.33
CA MET A 76 5.72 6.98 -10.55
C MET A 76 7.11 7.57 -10.81
N SER A 77 7.57 8.48 -9.97
CA SER A 77 8.92 9.02 -9.99
C SER A 77 9.62 8.84 -8.64
N PHE A 78 10.94 8.98 -8.63
CA PHE A 78 11.75 8.97 -7.43
C PHE A 78 11.40 10.13 -6.49
N GLU A 79 11.13 11.33 -7.03
CA GLU A 79 10.65 12.45 -6.21
C GLU A 79 9.35 12.08 -5.48
N ARG A 80 8.39 11.47 -6.18
CA ARG A 80 7.14 11.03 -5.56
C ARG A 80 7.35 9.89 -4.56
N PHE A 81 8.32 9.02 -4.82
CA PHE A 81 8.74 7.99 -3.88
C PHE A 81 9.24 8.64 -2.57
N ILE A 82 10.13 9.64 -2.63
CA ILE A 82 10.62 10.36 -1.44
C ILE A 82 9.48 11.08 -0.70
N LEU A 83 8.58 11.74 -1.42
CA LEU A 83 7.40 12.38 -0.80
C LEU A 83 6.45 11.36 -0.16
N SER A 84 6.40 10.14 -0.71
CA SER A 84 5.59 9.06 -0.14
C SER A 84 6.26 8.43 1.07
N ASP A 85 7.58 8.26 1.04
CA ASP A 85 8.39 7.77 2.15
C ASP A 85 8.14 8.59 3.41
N GLN A 86 8.22 9.92 3.32
CA GLN A 86 7.98 10.83 4.45
C GLN A 86 6.63 10.59 5.13
N VAL A 87 5.57 10.34 4.36
CA VAL A 87 4.23 10.10 4.91
C VAL A 87 4.08 8.67 5.46
N CYS A 88 4.76 7.71 4.83
CA CYS A 88 4.63 6.29 5.18
C CYS A 88 5.52 5.88 6.35
N HIS A 89 6.60 6.63 6.62
CA HIS A 89 7.47 6.43 7.77
C HIS A 89 6.73 6.62 9.10
N ASP A 90 5.86 7.63 9.17
CA ASP A 90 5.06 7.93 10.36
C ASP A 90 4.00 6.86 10.66
N GLN A 91 3.47 6.19 9.64
CA GLN A 91 2.47 5.12 9.82
C GLN A 91 3.05 3.80 10.35
N GLY A 92 4.38 3.63 10.34
CA GLY A 92 5.05 2.50 11.01
C GLY A 92 5.03 2.57 12.54
N SER A 93 4.63 3.72 13.12
CA SER A 93 4.68 3.99 14.56
C SER A 93 3.32 3.95 15.27
N VAL A 94 2.21 3.82 14.53
CA VAL A 94 0.85 3.81 15.10
C VAL A 94 0.21 2.43 14.92
N ALA A 95 0.40 1.58 15.95
CA ALA A 95 -0.63 0.72 16.56
C ALA A 95 0.02 -0.47 17.32
N VAL A 96 0.73 -0.18 18.41
CA VAL A 96 0.70 -1.04 19.59
C VAL A 96 0.05 -0.21 20.69
N THR A 97 -1.27 -0.27 20.76
CA THR A 97 -2.01 0.22 21.92
C THR A 97 -2.25 -1.00 22.82
N PRO A 98 -1.92 -0.93 24.12
CA PRO A 98 -1.98 -2.06 25.06
C PRO A 98 -3.38 -2.63 25.27
#